data_AF-A0A2B4SZU0-F1
#
_entry.id   AF-A0A2B4SZU0-F1
#
_cell.length_a   1.000
_cell.length_b   1.000
_cell.length_c   1.000
_cell.angle_alpha   90.00
_cell.angle_beta   90.00
_cell.angle_gamma   90.00
#
_symmetry.space_group_name_H-M   'P 1'
#
loop_
_entity.id
_entity.type
_entity.pdbx_description
1 polymer ?
#
loop_
_entity_poly.entity_id
_entity_poly.type
_entity_poly.pdbx_seq_one_letter_code
_entity_poly.pdbx_strand_id
1 'polypeptide(L)'
;MTSHVPTAAVGPIRVSMEEPALRSIVVSDPSYSVFDDSQLNNITFYDDYQAISGDAPNWQAYLIKRPYPLWLINHSTHWRATCRYNTDGTLYTDYLRASLEDFDIIIDQPMMIKGILLNAKSNCDTGFCQTYPFDIYGDAMQDKELVGHVFHSSVTSNPVQCYMLCKDDCRCLSFNYKENNDVKYCELNEASHFTHDSFLKSSAGSRYYNLRRFFHGKRQTSCVDDVSCTNGCCRTNPCVNGGTCTEICEPTSIRYNCSCPVAFSGKHCETQLRSCQDHKAAGSNSSGVYTVRVDNKQTFQVFCDFNSEPEFAWNLIESFNLSNKHRFQSDIVFYKDYQAISGDAPNWQAYLIKRPYLLWLRDHTTHWSATCRYNTDGTVYTDYLRASLEDFDIIRDEPTMIDVCRLYEYVNIRGNECVNCTARTWYKKGDYPLHIDSYYQFGCDFDGNKTDPALFTEDNFGFYLDINSKFRCTSSDSDTTQLWIGGK
;
A
#
# COMPACT_ATOMS: atom_id res chain seq x y z
N MET A 1 34.81 -62.03 -2.54
CA MET A 1 35.90 -61.78 -1.57
C MET A 1 36.51 -60.45 -1.99
N THR A 2 36.17 -59.33 -1.37
CA THR A 2 36.73 -58.91 -0.08
C THR A 2 35.71 -58.14 0.75
N SER A 3 35.74 -58.41 2.05
CA SER A 3 34.86 -57.91 3.10
C SER A 3 35.39 -56.62 3.73
N HIS A 4 34.46 -55.70 4.02
CA HIS A 4 34.60 -54.60 4.97
C HIS A 4 34.82 -55.08 6.42
N VAL A 5 35.55 -54.29 7.20
CA VAL A 5 35.38 -54.13 8.66
C VAL A 5 35.61 -52.63 9.03
N PRO A 6 34.85 -52.04 9.98
CA PRO A 6 34.52 -50.61 10.04
C PRO A 6 35.29 -49.83 11.13
N THR A 7 35.23 -48.50 11.10
CA THR A 7 35.69 -47.65 12.21
C THR A 7 34.65 -46.59 12.63
N ALA A 8 34.18 -46.81 13.85
CA ALA A 8 33.53 -46.00 14.87
C ALA A 8 32.99 -44.57 14.56
N ALA A 9 31.73 -44.38 14.93
CA ALA A 9 31.11 -43.08 15.19
C ALA A 9 31.57 -42.50 16.55
N VAL A 10 31.74 -41.18 16.61
CA VAL A 10 31.72 -40.39 17.87
C VAL A 10 30.84 -39.16 17.62
N GLY A 11 29.80 -39.02 18.44
CA GLY A 11 28.76 -37.99 18.34
C GLY A 11 29.18 -36.61 18.87
N PRO A 12 28.24 -35.65 18.93
CA PRO A 12 28.53 -34.27 19.28
C PRO A 12 28.84 -34.12 20.78
N ILE A 13 29.95 -33.44 21.09
CA ILE A 13 30.26 -33.01 22.46
C ILE A 13 29.48 -31.74 22.75
N ARG A 14 28.52 -31.80 23.68
CA ARG A 14 27.96 -30.63 24.36
C ARG A 14 28.85 -30.29 25.55
N VAL A 15 29.31 -29.04 25.63
CA VAL A 15 29.88 -28.46 26.85
C VAL A 15 29.03 -27.26 27.23
N SER A 16 28.52 -27.28 28.46
CA SER A 16 27.94 -26.12 29.13
C SER A 16 28.76 -25.82 30.39
N MET A 17 29.17 -24.58 30.59
CA MET A 17 29.03 -23.81 31.85
C MET A 17 29.91 -22.54 31.88
N GLU A 18 29.26 -21.45 32.32
CA GLU A 18 29.67 -20.37 33.26
C GLU A 18 30.87 -19.45 32.95
N GLU A 19 30.64 -18.12 33.05
CA GLU A 19 31.61 -17.01 33.07
C GLU A 19 32.76 -17.24 34.09
N PRO A 20 33.90 -16.49 34.11
CA PRO A 20 34.42 -15.41 33.24
C PRO A 20 35.90 -15.68 32.82
N ALA A 21 36.62 -14.65 32.36
CA ALA A 21 38.08 -14.52 32.24
C ALA A 21 38.71 -14.72 30.85
N LEU A 22 39.49 -13.69 30.48
CA LEU A 22 40.38 -13.66 29.32
C LEU A 22 41.22 -14.94 29.21
N ARG A 23 41.08 -15.61 28.07
CA ARG A 23 42.08 -16.54 27.54
C ARG A 23 42.21 -16.30 26.04
N SER A 24 43.45 -16.18 25.59
CA SER A 24 43.93 -15.91 24.24
C SER A 24 43.48 -16.92 23.17
N ILE A 25 43.47 -16.49 21.90
CA ILE A 25 43.59 -17.35 20.70
C ILE A 25 44.73 -16.73 19.87
N VAL A 26 45.97 -17.19 20.00
CA VAL A 26 46.62 -18.33 19.31
C VAL A 26 46.33 -18.34 17.81
N VAL A 27 47.25 -17.78 17.02
CA VAL A 27 47.29 -17.97 15.56
C VAL A 27 48.01 -19.29 15.29
N SER A 28 47.29 -20.29 14.80
CA SER A 28 47.89 -21.51 14.25
C SER A 28 48.20 -21.33 12.77
N ASP A 29 49.48 -21.30 12.41
CA ASP A 29 50.00 -21.60 11.06
C ASP A 29 50.93 -22.82 11.21
N PRO A 30 50.96 -23.81 10.29
CA PRO A 30 51.60 -25.11 10.52
C PRO A 30 53.14 -25.11 10.38
N SER A 31 53.81 -23.99 10.60
CA SER A 31 55.27 -23.91 10.58
C SER A 31 55.83 -23.17 11.81
N TYR A 32 56.21 -23.98 12.81
CA TYR A 32 57.13 -23.74 13.93
C TYR A 32 56.69 -22.93 15.18
N SER A 33 56.88 -23.64 16.31
CA SER A 33 57.15 -23.30 17.72
C SER A 33 56.18 -22.46 18.58
N VAL A 34 55.76 -23.12 19.67
CA VAL A 34 55.01 -22.65 20.85
C VAL A 34 55.89 -21.73 21.72
N PHE A 35 55.35 -20.59 22.15
CA PHE A 35 55.91 -19.80 23.26
C PHE A 35 55.18 -20.16 24.57
N ASP A 36 55.96 -20.31 25.64
CA ASP A 36 55.54 -20.74 26.99
C ASP A 36 54.90 -19.59 27.80
N ASP A 37 53.84 -19.91 28.55
CA ASP A 37 52.93 -19.01 29.30
C ASP A 37 53.59 -18.31 30.51
N SER A 38 54.90 -18.51 30.72
CA SER A 38 55.59 -18.09 31.95
C SER A 38 56.13 -16.64 31.95
N GLN A 39 56.03 -15.91 30.83
CA GLN A 39 56.62 -14.55 30.68
C GLN A 39 55.61 -13.39 30.84
N LEU A 40 54.30 -13.65 30.92
CA LEU A 40 53.26 -12.59 30.93
C LEU A 40 52.83 -12.12 32.33
N ASN A 41 53.38 -12.70 33.40
CA ASN A 41 52.88 -12.47 34.77
C ASN A 41 53.48 -11.25 35.51
N ASN A 42 54.24 -10.36 34.85
CA ASN A 42 54.95 -9.28 35.56
C ASN A 42 54.85 -7.89 34.88
N ILE A 43 53.67 -7.50 34.38
CA ILE A 43 53.45 -6.11 33.94
C ILE A 43 52.68 -5.34 35.02
N THR A 44 53.38 -4.47 35.74
CA THR A 44 52.78 -3.48 36.65
C THR A 44 52.53 -2.19 35.86
N PHE A 45 51.29 -1.69 35.86
CA PHE A 45 50.90 -0.47 35.14
C PHE A 45 51.32 0.77 35.94
N TYR A 46 52.21 1.59 35.39
CA TYR A 46 52.45 2.97 35.84
C TYR A 46 52.09 3.96 34.74
N ASP A 47 51.60 5.13 35.15
CA ASP A 47 51.19 6.22 34.27
C ASP A 47 52.36 6.72 33.42
N ASP A 48 52.04 7.05 32.17
CA ASP A 48 52.90 7.44 31.04
C ASP A 48 53.42 6.31 30.13
N TYR A 49 53.32 6.59 28.83
CA TYR A 49 53.66 5.70 27.71
C TYR A 49 55.03 5.02 27.90
N GLN A 50 55.05 3.69 27.99
CA GLN A 50 56.28 2.92 27.79
C GLN A 50 56.19 2.04 26.54
N ALA A 51 57.18 2.16 25.67
CA ALA A 51 57.44 1.23 24.60
C ALA A 51 57.96 -0.08 25.20
N ILE A 52 57.36 -1.21 24.82
CA ILE A 52 57.88 -2.54 25.17
C ILE A 52 58.84 -2.95 24.05
N SER A 53 60.14 -2.96 24.32
CA SER A 53 61.14 -3.55 23.42
C SER A 53 61.23 -5.05 23.68
N GLY A 54 60.81 -5.88 22.72
CA GLY A 54 61.18 -7.29 22.65
C GLY A 54 62.39 -7.47 21.73
N ASP A 55 63.23 -8.48 22.01
CA ASP A 55 64.53 -8.75 21.35
C ASP A 55 64.46 -9.22 19.89
N ALA A 56 63.73 -8.49 19.03
CA ALA A 56 63.79 -8.61 17.58
C ALA A 56 63.93 -7.21 16.96
N PRO A 57 64.88 -6.95 16.04
CA PRO A 57 65.32 -5.57 15.73
C PRO A 57 64.28 -4.62 15.12
N ASN A 58 63.06 -5.08 14.79
CA ASN A 58 62.12 -4.33 13.97
C ASN A 58 60.66 -4.32 14.47
N TRP A 59 60.39 -4.64 15.74
CA TRP A 59 59.01 -4.65 16.27
C TRP A 59 58.86 -3.74 17.48
N GLN A 60 57.98 -2.73 17.38
CA GLN A 60 57.50 -1.94 18.51
C GLN A 60 55.98 -2.10 18.62
N ALA A 61 55.50 -2.56 19.78
CA ALA A 61 54.09 -2.60 20.10
C ALA A 61 53.70 -1.37 20.93
N TYR A 62 52.57 -0.75 20.59
CA TYR A 62 51.99 0.38 21.33
C TYR A 62 50.63 0.00 21.92
N LEU A 63 50.44 0.22 23.22
CA LEU A 63 49.15 0.08 23.90
C LEU A 63 48.46 1.45 24.00
N ILE A 64 47.28 1.60 23.40
CA ILE A 64 46.49 2.84 23.44
C ILE A 64 45.38 2.68 24.50
N LYS A 65 45.34 3.59 25.48
CA LYS A 65 44.28 3.66 26.51
C LYS A 65 43.53 5.00 26.37
N ARG A 66 42.27 5.01 25.91
CA ARG A 66 41.30 6.12 26.07
C ARG A 66 39.83 5.67 25.95
N PRO A 67 38.85 6.45 26.47
CA PRO A 67 37.67 5.91 27.14
C PRO A 67 36.46 5.75 26.20
N TYR A 68 35.98 4.52 26.11
CA TYR A 68 34.67 4.05 25.62
C TYR A 68 34.34 4.07 24.11
N PRO A 69 33.48 3.11 23.67
CA PRO A 69 32.90 2.02 24.44
C PRO A 69 33.70 0.72 24.29
N LEU A 70 34.22 0.24 25.43
CA LEU A 70 34.77 -1.11 25.64
C LEU A 70 33.83 -2.27 25.20
N TRP A 71 32.60 -1.98 24.78
CA TRP A 71 31.62 -2.94 24.28
C TRP A 71 31.91 -3.47 22.85
N LEU A 72 32.45 -2.61 21.97
CA LEU A 72 32.80 -3.00 20.59
C LEU A 72 33.97 -4.00 20.53
N ILE A 73 34.87 -3.92 21.53
CA ILE A 73 36.06 -4.79 21.61
C ILE A 73 35.67 -6.19 22.14
N ASN A 74 34.63 -6.29 22.96
CA ASN A 74 34.27 -7.52 23.66
C ASN A 74 33.50 -8.55 22.79
N HIS A 75 33.05 -8.16 21.58
CA HIS A 75 32.24 -9.02 20.70
C HIS A 75 32.89 -9.37 19.35
N SER A 76 34.07 -8.80 19.04
CA SER A 76 34.81 -9.14 17.82
C SER A 76 35.74 -10.33 18.07
N THR A 77 35.52 -11.43 17.36
CA THR A 77 36.31 -12.66 17.52
C THR A 77 37.60 -12.67 16.70
N HIS A 78 37.76 -11.76 15.73
CA HIS A 78 38.92 -11.73 14.82
C HIS A 78 39.39 -10.29 14.54
N TRP A 79 40.70 -10.04 14.75
CA TRP A 79 41.38 -8.77 14.45
C TRP A 79 42.47 -9.01 13.40
N ARG A 80 42.60 -8.11 12.42
CA ARG A 80 43.69 -8.14 11.43
C ARG A 80 44.31 -6.76 11.27
N ALA A 81 45.60 -6.64 11.57
CA ALA A 81 46.44 -5.51 11.18
C ALA A 81 47.20 -5.89 9.89
N THR A 82 47.37 -4.95 8.95
CA THR A 82 47.91 -5.29 7.61
C THR A 82 48.98 -4.29 7.16
N CYS A 83 50.19 -4.39 7.72
CA CYS A 83 51.23 -3.42 7.37
C CYS A 83 51.69 -3.62 5.92
N ARG A 84 51.64 -2.57 5.09
CA ARG A 84 52.39 -2.50 3.82
C ARG A 84 53.61 -1.63 3.98
N TYR A 85 54.74 -2.14 3.50
CA TYR A 85 55.98 -1.39 3.34
C TYR A 85 56.14 -0.99 1.88
N ASN A 86 56.64 0.23 1.65
CA ASN A 86 57.21 0.57 0.35
C ASN A 86 58.50 -0.24 0.12
N THR A 87 58.93 -0.35 -1.15
CA THR A 87 60.21 -1.00 -1.51
C THR A 87 61.44 -0.29 -0.92
N ASP A 88 61.29 0.92 -0.38
CA ASP A 88 62.32 1.70 0.30
C ASP A 88 62.26 1.63 1.84
N GLY A 89 61.36 0.80 2.40
CA GLY A 89 61.23 0.59 3.84
C GLY A 89 60.46 1.69 4.58
N THR A 90 59.88 2.68 3.89
CA THR A 90 59.01 3.67 4.54
C THR A 90 57.61 3.10 4.82
N LEU A 91 57.11 3.38 6.03
CA LEU A 91 55.84 2.89 6.57
C LEU A 91 54.73 3.86 6.16
N TYR A 92 53.73 3.41 5.39
CA TYR A 92 52.58 4.22 5.00
C TYR A 92 51.26 3.58 5.48
N THR A 93 50.47 4.38 6.21
CA THR A 93 49.13 4.18 6.80
C THR A 93 48.61 2.74 6.93
N ASP A 94 48.37 2.31 8.17
CA ASP A 94 47.70 1.05 8.42
C ASP A 94 46.39 1.25 9.21
N TYR A 95 45.30 0.76 8.64
CA TYR A 95 43.97 0.82 9.20
C TYR A 95 43.73 -0.43 10.03
N LEU A 96 43.15 -0.28 11.23
CA LEU A 96 42.67 -1.42 12.01
C LEU A 96 41.37 -1.95 11.38
N ARG A 97 41.36 -3.22 10.97
CA ARG A 97 40.17 -3.92 10.48
C ARG A 97 39.72 -4.96 11.50
N ALA A 98 38.53 -4.75 12.07
CA ALA A 98 37.84 -5.73 12.90
C ALA A 98 36.72 -6.36 12.07
N SER A 99 36.64 -7.70 12.08
CA SER A 99 35.53 -8.44 11.47
C SER A 99 34.63 -8.97 12.59
N LEU A 100 33.38 -8.50 12.59
CA LEU A 100 32.26 -9.21 13.22
C LEU A 100 31.58 -10.03 12.14
N GLU A 101 30.79 -11.04 12.51
CA GLU A 101 30.07 -11.94 11.58
C GLU A 101 29.16 -11.23 10.54
N ASP A 102 29.10 -9.89 10.56
CA ASP A 102 28.36 -9.02 9.65
C ASP A 102 29.00 -7.62 9.36
N PHE A 103 30.21 -7.28 9.82
CA PHE A 103 30.74 -5.89 9.74
C PHE A 103 32.25 -5.76 9.50
N ASP A 104 32.66 -4.69 8.80
CA ASP A 104 34.02 -4.15 8.73
C ASP A 104 34.08 -2.72 9.32
N ILE A 105 35.09 -2.43 10.15
CA ILE A 105 35.37 -1.09 10.70
C ILE A 105 36.74 -0.62 10.16
N ILE A 106 36.84 0.64 9.71
CA ILE A 106 38.07 1.25 9.17
C ILE A 106 38.39 2.55 9.94
N ILE A 107 39.60 2.69 10.47
CA ILE A 107 40.07 3.87 11.23
C ILE A 107 41.25 4.52 10.50
N ASP A 108 41.11 5.76 10.01
CA ASP A 108 42.17 6.52 9.32
C ASP A 108 42.81 7.60 10.21
N GLN A 109 44.09 7.90 9.97
CA GLN A 109 44.78 9.06 10.57
C GLN A 109 44.96 10.17 9.52
N PRO A 110 44.71 11.46 9.87
CA PRO A 110 44.51 11.97 11.22
C PRO A 110 43.03 12.16 11.60
N MET A 111 42.58 11.40 12.59
CA MET A 111 41.49 11.70 13.54
C MET A 111 40.10 12.12 13.01
N MET A 112 39.50 11.34 12.11
CA MET A 112 38.03 11.19 12.10
C MET A 112 37.66 9.72 12.10
N ILE A 113 36.83 9.30 13.06
CA ILE A 113 36.05 8.07 12.91
C ILE A 113 35.00 8.38 11.83
N LYS A 114 35.37 8.23 10.55
CA LYS A 114 34.37 8.03 9.51
C LYS A 114 33.86 6.62 9.70
N GLY A 115 32.77 6.47 10.44
CA GLY A 115 32.04 5.22 10.54
C GLY A 115 31.41 4.88 9.19
N ILE A 116 32.22 4.46 8.23
CA ILE A 116 31.73 3.93 6.97
C ILE A 116 31.40 2.47 7.25
N LEU A 117 30.11 2.13 7.33
CA LEU A 117 29.66 0.74 7.23
C LEU A 117 29.95 0.28 5.80
N LEU A 118 31.08 -0.39 5.60
CA LEU A 118 31.34 -1.11 4.37
C LEU A 118 30.84 -2.54 4.53
N ASN A 119 29.77 -2.81 3.78
CA ASN A 119 29.21 -4.11 3.42
C ASN A 119 28.47 -4.87 4.53
N ALA A 120 27.16 -4.60 4.61
CA ALA A 120 26.22 -5.57 5.15
C ALA A 120 26.05 -6.75 4.16
N LYS A 121 25.94 -7.99 4.67
CA LYS A 121 25.80 -9.25 3.91
C LYS A 121 25.04 -9.07 2.59
N SER A 122 25.72 -9.37 1.48
CA SER A 122 25.16 -9.37 0.13
C SER A 122 24.36 -10.64 -0.10
N ASN A 123 23.08 -10.52 -0.41
CA ASN A 123 22.27 -11.64 -0.91
C ASN A 123 22.67 -11.87 -2.37
N CYS A 124 23.45 -12.92 -2.65
CA CYS A 124 24.07 -13.17 -3.98
C CYS A 124 23.61 -14.50 -4.60
N ASP A 125 22.36 -14.90 -4.38
CA ASP A 125 21.84 -16.21 -4.80
C ASP A 125 21.58 -16.31 -6.32
N THR A 126 21.50 -15.18 -7.04
CA THR A 126 20.90 -15.12 -8.39
C THR A 126 21.74 -14.37 -9.44
N GLY A 127 23.00 -14.02 -9.12
CA GLY A 127 23.90 -13.33 -10.05
C GLY A 127 23.87 -11.80 -9.99
N PHE A 128 22.97 -11.21 -9.18
CA PHE A 128 23.05 -9.82 -8.72
C PHE A 128 23.45 -9.80 -7.25
N CYS A 129 24.35 -8.90 -6.88
CA CYS A 129 24.69 -8.63 -5.49
C CYS A 129 24.16 -7.24 -5.12
N GLN A 130 23.22 -7.22 -4.19
CA GLN A 130 22.67 -5.98 -3.64
C GLN A 130 23.50 -5.53 -2.43
N THR A 131 23.88 -4.26 -2.40
CA THR A 131 24.59 -3.63 -1.28
C THR A 131 23.80 -2.44 -0.74
N TYR A 132 23.95 -2.20 0.55
CA TYR A 132 23.29 -1.09 1.25
C TYR A 132 24.35 -0.32 2.04
N PRO A 133 24.97 0.72 1.47
CA PRO A 133 25.91 1.55 2.22
C PRO A 133 25.14 2.48 3.18
N PHE A 134 25.72 2.67 4.36
CA PHE A 134 25.15 3.55 5.38
C PHE A 134 26.25 4.33 6.09
N ASP A 135 26.17 5.66 6.02
CA ASP A 135 26.98 6.57 6.82
C ASP A 135 26.07 7.31 7.79
N ILE A 136 26.21 7.01 9.08
CA ILE A 136 25.36 7.56 10.15
C ILE A 136 25.35 9.10 10.14
N TYR A 137 26.46 9.72 9.73
CA TYR A 137 26.61 11.17 9.74
C TYR A 137 26.46 11.75 8.33
N GLY A 138 27.08 11.12 7.34
CA GLY A 138 27.07 11.58 5.95
C GLY A 138 25.71 11.47 5.26
N ASP A 139 24.87 10.51 5.65
CA ASP A 139 23.56 10.29 5.04
C ASP A 139 22.41 10.99 5.76
N ALA A 140 22.70 11.60 6.92
CA ALA A 140 21.69 12.24 7.75
C ALA A 140 21.33 13.62 7.23
N MET A 141 20.07 13.84 6.87
CA MET A 141 19.50 15.18 6.74
C MET A 141 19.05 15.67 8.11
N GLN A 142 19.80 16.62 8.67
CA GLN A 142 19.54 17.19 10.00
C GLN A 142 18.29 18.07 10.01
N ASP A 143 17.59 18.08 11.16
CA ASP A 143 16.36 18.82 11.42
C ASP A 143 15.26 18.59 10.37
N LYS A 144 15.20 17.37 9.85
CA LYS A 144 14.24 16.95 8.82
C LYS A 144 13.56 15.65 9.20
N GLU A 145 12.32 15.53 8.76
CA GLU A 145 11.54 14.29 8.82
C GLU A 145 10.60 14.19 7.62
N LEU A 146 10.31 12.97 7.19
CA LEU A 146 9.28 12.70 6.20
C LEU A 146 7.95 12.49 6.93
N VAL A 147 6.95 13.33 6.64
CA VAL A 147 5.65 13.33 7.32
C VAL A 147 4.60 12.63 6.47
N GLY A 148 3.70 11.87 7.09
CA GLY A 148 2.54 11.26 6.43
C GLY A 148 2.81 9.92 5.74
N HIS A 149 4.04 9.40 5.82
CA HIS A 149 4.44 8.13 5.19
C HIS A 149 5.03 7.11 6.18
N VAL A 150 4.86 7.35 7.49
CA VAL A 150 5.32 6.45 8.55
C VAL A 150 4.37 5.26 8.65
N PHE A 151 4.89 4.04 8.50
CA PHE A 151 4.09 2.80 8.62
C PHE A 151 4.49 1.94 9.82
N HIS A 152 5.62 2.24 10.46
CA HIS A 152 6.09 1.55 11.65
C HIS A 152 6.86 2.50 12.55
N SER A 153 6.65 2.38 13.86
CA SER A 153 7.36 3.15 14.87
C SER A 153 7.84 2.24 15.98
N SER A 154 9.07 2.43 16.43
CA SER A 154 9.67 1.66 17.52
C SER A 154 10.71 2.48 18.27
N VAL A 155 11.02 2.07 19.49
CA VAL A 155 12.12 2.64 20.28
C VAL A 155 13.41 1.93 19.89
N THR A 156 14.46 2.67 19.57
CA THR A 156 15.77 2.12 19.17
C THR A 156 16.90 2.88 19.84
N SER A 157 18.01 2.20 20.13
CA SER A 157 19.13 2.81 20.88
C SER A 157 20.00 3.76 20.04
N ASN A 158 20.04 3.57 18.72
CA ASN A 158 20.85 4.35 17.77
C ASN A 158 20.30 4.26 16.33
N PRO A 159 20.73 5.15 15.41
CA PRO A 159 20.28 5.13 14.01
C PRO A 159 20.62 3.84 13.25
N VAL A 160 21.66 3.09 13.64
CA VAL A 160 22.03 1.82 12.99
C VAL A 160 20.96 0.77 13.19
N GLN A 161 20.40 0.66 14.41
CA GLN A 161 19.29 -0.26 14.66
C GLN A 161 18.06 0.11 13.83
N CYS A 162 17.74 1.40 13.72
CA CYS A 162 16.65 1.87 12.88
C CYS A 162 16.88 1.55 11.40
N TYR A 163 18.11 1.75 10.92
CA TYR A 163 18.51 1.37 9.56
C TYR A 163 18.37 -0.13 9.31
N MET A 164 18.74 -1.00 10.26
CA MET A 164 18.59 -2.45 10.11
C MET A 164 17.11 -2.85 10.01
N LEU A 165 16.24 -2.28 10.85
CA LEU A 165 14.80 -2.48 10.75
C LEU A 165 14.27 -2.06 9.36
N CYS A 166 14.75 -0.93 8.83
CA CYS A 166 14.39 -0.46 7.49
C CYS A 166 14.89 -1.39 6.38
N LYS A 167 16.15 -1.83 6.46
CA LYS A 167 16.74 -2.73 5.48
C LYS A 167 15.94 -4.04 5.41
N ASP A 168 15.59 -4.59 6.55
CA ASP A 168 14.95 -5.90 6.65
C ASP A 168 13.45 -5.87 6.31
N ASP A 169 12.78 -4.71 6.33
CA ASP A 169 11.40 -4.54 5.88
C ASP A 169 11.31 -4.06 4.43
N CYS A 170 10.69 -4.88 3.56
CA CYS A 170 10.54 -4.59 2.14
C CYS A 170 9.73 -3.33 1.78
N ARG A 171 8.95 -2.81 2.71
CA ARG A 171 8.17 -1.58 2.52
C ARG A 171 9.01 -0.33 2.76
N CYS A 172 10.10 -0.44 3.51
CA CYS A 172 10.88 0.72 3.93
C CYS A 172 11.77 1.29 2.82
N LEU A 173 11.68 2.61 2.61
CA LEU A 173 12.49 3.38 1.67
C LEU A 173 13.29 4.50 2.34
N SER A 174 12.88 4.92 3.53
CA SER A 174 13.59 5.89 4.36
C SER A 174 13.14 5.77 5.81
N PHE A 175 13.80 6.46 6.74
CA PHE A 175 13.37 6.49 8.13
C PHE A 175 13.65 7.84 8.78
N ASN A 176 12.83 8.20 9.76
CA ASN A 176 13.07 9.32 10.67
C ASN A 176 13.66 8.76 11.96
N TYR A 177 14.68 9.43 12.48
CA TYR A 177 15.26 9.14 13.78
C TYR A 177 15.13 10.38 14.66
N LYS A 178 14.37 10.26 15.76
CA LYS A 178 14.01 11.38 16.64
C LYS A 178 14.48 11.13 18.06
N GLU A 179 14.77 12.20 18.77
CA GLU A 179 15.18 12.15 20.18
C GLU A 179 14.29 13.09 20.98
N ASN A 180 13.56 12.55 21.96
CA ASN A 180 12.65 13.31 22.81
C ASN A 180 12.75 12.80 24.25
N ASN A 181 13.09 13.70 25.19
CA ASN A 181 13.27 13.36 26.62
C ASN A 181 14.14 12.11 26.83
N ASP A 182 15.30 12.05 26.15
CA ASP A 182 16.25 10.92 26.14
C ASP A 182 15.71 9.60 25.53
N VAL A 183 14.46 9.56 25.08
CA VAL A 183 13.89 8.44 24.34
C VAL A 183 14.10 8.63 22.85
N LYS A 184 14.67 7.61 22.22
CA LYS A 184 15.05 7.63 20.81
C LYS A 184 14.10 6.78 19.97
N TYR A 185 13.42 7.44 19.04
CA TYR A 185 12.37 6.87 18.23
C TYR A 185 12.85 6.65 16.80
N CYS A 186 12.55 5.46 16.28
CA CYS A 186 12.68 5.09 14.89
C CYS A 186 11.31 5.07 14.23
N GLU A 187 11.15 5.80 13.14
CA GLU A 187 9.95 5.76 12.31
C GLU A 187 10.35 5.32 10.90
N LEU A 188 9.84 4.16 10.45
CA LEU A 188 10.10 3.67 9.10
C LEU A 188 9.08 4.26 8.13
N ASN A 189 9.57 4.73 6.99
CA ASN A 189 8.77 5.37 5.96
C ASN A 189 8.67 4.49 4.71
N GLU A 190 7.46 4.43 4.14
CA GLU A 190 7.19 3.69 2.91
C GLU A 190 7.43 4.50 1.62
N ALA A 191 7.90 5.73 1.78
CA ALA A 191 8.23 6.68 0.75
C ALA A 191 9.64 7.27 0.99
N SER A 192 10.11 8.09 0.08
CA SER A 192 11.38 8.82 0.24
C SER A 192 11.29 10.23 -0.33
N HIS A 193 12.26 11.10 0.00
CA HIS A 193 12.31 12.44 -0.57
C HIS A 193 12.48 12.45 -2.10
N PHE A 194 13.01 11.37 -2.71
CA PHE A 194 13.06 11.26 -4.18
C PHE A 194 11.68 11.07 -4.81
N THR A 195 10.74 10.45 -4.08
CA THR A 195 9.37 10.23 -4.57
C THR A 195 8.38 11.27 -4.03
N HIS A 196 8.66 11.88 -2.87
CA HIS A 196 7.73 12.73 -2.11
C HIS A 196 8.46 13.89 -1.40
N ASP A 197 9.26 14.66 -2.14
CA ASP A 197 10.08 15.76 -1.57
C ASP A 197 9.25 16.79 -0.79
N SER A 198 8.04 17.12 -1.26
CA SER A 198 7.14 18.08 -0.61
C SER A 198 6.70 17.67 0.81
N PHE A 199 6.83 16.38 1.15
CA PHE A 199 6.51 15.81 2.46
C PHE A 199 7.69 15.81 3.42
N LEU A 200 8.89 16.17 2.97
CA LEU A 200 10.06 16.34 3.80
C LEU A 200 9.97 17.69 4.53
N LYS A 201 9.62 17.66 5.82
CA LYS A 201 9.38 18.86 6.64
C LYS A 201 10.53 19.12 7.60
N SER A 202 10.65 20.39 8.00
CA SER A 202 11.58 20.78 9.07
C SER A 202 11.04 20.33 10.41
N SER A 203 11.86 19.64 11.20
CA SER A 203 11.52 19.10 12.52
C SER A 203 12.78 19.13 13.38
N ALA A 204 12.83 20.07 14.32
CA ALA A 204 14.02 20.30 15.12
C ALA A 204 14.37 19.06 15.97
N GLY A 205 15.64 18.64 15.93
CA GLY A 205 16.12 17.44 16.62
C GLY A 205 15.84 16.11 15.91
N SER A 206 15.17 16.14 14.75
CA SER A 206 14.93 14.95 13.93
C SER A 206 16.02 14.78 12.87
N ARG A 207 16.35 13.52 12.56
CA ARG A 207 17.27 13.15 11.48
C ARG A 207 16.56 12.26 10.47
N TYR A 208 16.54 12.68 9.22
CA TYR A 208 15.99 11.90 8.13
C TYR A 208 17.10 11.15 7.38
N TYR A 209 16.85 9.88 7.06
CA TYR A 209 17.78 9.02 6.35
C TYR A 209 17.11 8.34 5.16
N ASN A 210 17.72 8.42 3.97
CA ASN A 210 17.28 7.69 2.80
C ASN A 210 17.97 6.31 2.72
N LEU A 211 17.21 5.26 2.37
CA LEU A 211 17.78 3.93 2.19
C LEU A 211 18.45 3.81 0.82
N ARG A 212 19.78 3.93 0.79
CA ARG A 212 20.58 3.76 -0.43
C ARG A 212 20.80 2.28 -0.73
N ARG A 213 20.56 1.90 -1.99
CA ARG A 213 20.76 0.53 -2.50
C ARG A 213 21.56 0.58 -3.78
N PHE A 214 22.55 -0.29 -3.91
CA PHE A 214 23.29 -0.47 -5.16
C PHE A 214 23.17 -1.92 -5.61
N PHE A 215 23.00 -2.10 -6.92
CA PHE A 215 22.93 -3.41 -7.55
C PHE A 215 24.17 -3.61 -8.40
N HIS A 216 24.95 -4.64 -8.09
CA HIS A 216 26.12 -5.03 -8.85
C HIS A 216 25.80 -6.31 -9.63
N GLY A 217 25.79 -6.24 -10.96
CA GLY A 217 25.71 -7.44 -11.80
C GLY A 217 27.01 -8.23 -11.75
N LYS A 218 26.96 -9.57 -11.66
CA LYS A 218 28.14 -10.38 -11.98
C LYS A 218 28.52 -10.15 -13.45
N ARG A 219 29.81 -9.94 -13.74
CA ARG A 219 30.32 -10.00 -15.12
C ARG A 219 29.91 -11.36 -15.71
N GLN A 220 29.16 -11.35 -16.81
CA GLN A 220 28.66 -12.51 -17.53
C GLN A 220 29.71 -13.61 -17.72
N THR A 221 29.36 -14.84 -17.36
CA THR A 221 29.79 -16.02 -18.10
C THR A 221 28.54 -16.82 -18.44
N SER A 222 28.18 -16.82 -19.73
CA SER A 222 27.06 -17.54 -20.37
C SER A 222 25.72 -16.79 -20.38
N CYS A 223 25.32 -16.37 -21.58
CA CYS A 223 24.03 -15.74 -21.89
C CYS A 223 23.12 -16.78 -22.51
N VAL A 224 22.25 -17.40 -21.71
CA VAL A 224 20.96 -17.92 -22.18
C VAL A 224 19.99 -17.67 -21.02
N ASP A 225 18.92 -16.93 -21.33
CA ASP A 225 17.78 -16.50 -20.50
C ASP A 225 17.88 -15.15 -19.76
N ASP A 226 16.75 -14.45 -19.83
CA ASP A 226 16.46 -13.10 -19.32
C ASP A 226 16.81 -13.00 -17.83
N VAL A 227 17.82 -12.19 -17.47
CA VAL A 227 18.29 -12.11 -16.09
C VAL A 227 17.28 -11.31 -15.27
N SER A 228 16.32 -12.01 -14.66
CA SER A 228 15.31 -11.38 -13.79
C SER A 228 15.97 -10.73 -12.56
N CYS A 229 15.64 -9.44 -12.32
CA CYS A 229 16.02 -8.72 -11.11
C CYS A 229 15.54 -9.49 -9.88
N THR A 230 16.45 -9.70 -8.92
CA THR A 230 16.10 -10.34 -7.65
C THR A 230 16.71 -9.63 -6.44
N ASN A 231 15.88 -9.16 -5.52
CA ASN A 231 16.22 -8.47 -4.26
C ASN A 231 15.65 -9.16 -3.01
N GLY A 232 14.85 -10.22 -3.18
CA GLY A 232 14.31 -11.06 -2.10
C GLY A 232 12.97 -10.60 -1.50
N CYS A 233 12.42 -9.47 -1.91
CA CYS A 233 11.15 -8.96 -1.39
C CYS A 233 9.90 -9.73 -1.78
N CYS A 234 9.95 -10.53 -2.85
CA CYS A 234 8.86 -11.40 -3.25
C CYS A 234 9.00 -12.83 -2.72
N ARG A 235 10.05 -13.16 -1.94
CA ARG A 235 10.28 -14.53 -1.40
C ARG A 235 9.09 -15.08 -0.63
N THR A 236 8.43 -14.25 0.17
CA THR A 236 7.25 -14.63 0.96
C THR A 236 5.93 -14.11 0.37
N ASN A 237 5.98 -13.54 -0.85
CA ASN A 237 4.90 -12.80 -1.50
C ASN A 237 4.13 -11.83 -0.56
N PRO A 238 4.53 -10.55 -0.48
CA PRO A 238 3.83 -9.55 0.33
C PRO A 238 2.44 -9.16 -0.21
N CYS A 239 2.10 -9.53 -1.44
CA CYS A 239 0.81 -9.22 -2.04
C CYS A 239 -0.26 -10.20 -1.54
N VAL A 240 -1.37 -9.68 -1.00
CA VAL A 240 -2.48 -10.49 -0.48
C VAL A 240 -3.53 -10.75 -1.57
N ASN A 241 -4.56 -11.54 -1.23
CA ASN A 241 -5.72 -11.84 -2.09
C ASN A 241 -5.38 -12.40 -3.48
N GLY A 242 -4.26 -13.12 -3.60
CA GLY A 242 -3.80 -13.70 -4.86
C GLY A 242 -3.04 -12.72 -5.76
N GLY A 243 -2.60 -11.58 -5.22
CA GLY A 243 -1.73 -10.64 -5.94
C GLY A 243 -0.39 -11.26 -6.35
N THR A 244 0.12 -10.79 -7.49
CA THR A 244 1.43 -11.19 -8.01
C THR A 244 2.47 -10.15 -7.64
N CYS A 245 3.52 -10.57 -6.94
CA CYS A 245 4.64 -9.72 -6.57
C CYS A 245 5.73 -9.73 -7.65
N THR A 246 6.17 -8.54 -8.05
CA THR A 246 7.31 -8.36 -8.95
C THR A 246 8.38 -7.53 -8.25
N GLU A 247 9.61 -8.04 -8.18
CA GLU A 247 10.74 -7.34 -7.56
C GLU A 247 11.22 -6.18 -8.44
N ILE A 248 11.64 -5.08 -7.80
CA ILE A 248 12.14 -3.87 -8.46
C ILE A 248 13.55 -3.58 -7.96
N CYS A 249 14.52 -3.54 -8.88
CA CYS A 249 15.94 -3.29 -8.58
C CYS A 249 16.37 -1.87 -8.97
N GLU A 250 15.53 -0.88 -8.69
CA GLU A 250 15.87 0.53 -8.86
C GLU A 250 16.35 1.10 -7.50
N PRO A 251 17.60 1.61 -7.39
CA PRO A 251 18.22 2.11 -6.16
C PRO A 251 17.35 2.97 -5.25
N THR A 252 16.55 3.86 -5.82
CA THR A 252 15.81 4.91 -5.09
C THR A 252 14.28 4.73 -5.10
N SER A 253 13.76 3.66 -5.71
CA SER A 253 12.31 3.42 -5.86
C SER A 253 11.76 2.38 -4.87
N ILE A 254 10.46 2.08 -4.93
CA ILE A 254 9.86 0.91 -4.25
C ILE A 254 10.63 -0.37 -4.57
N ARG A 255 10.67 -1.33 -3.63
CA ARG A 255 11.47 -2.57 -3.78
C ARG A 255 10.70 -3.69 -4.49
N TYR A 256 9.39 -3.57 -4.58
CA TYR A 256 8.51 -4.49 -5.29
C TYR A 256 7.22 -3.77 -5.65
N ASN A 257 6.48 -4.34 -6.59
CA ASN A 257 5.13 -3.92 -6.91
C ASN A 257 4.18 -5.12 -6.88
N CYS A 258 2.93 -4.88 -6.49
CA CYS A 258 1.87 -5.86 -6.52
C CYS A 258 0.96 -5.62 -7.73
N SER A 259 0.84 -6.60 -8.59
CA SER A 259 -0.23 -6.65 -9.59
C SER A 259 -1.46 -7.28 -8.97
N CYS A 260 -2.55 -6.53 -8.85
CA CYS A 260 -3.76 -6.99 -8.19
C CYS A 260 -4.70 -7.74 -9.13
N PRO A 261 -5.30 -8.85 -8.68
CA PRO A 261 -6.33 -9.53 -9.45
C PRO A 261 -7.55 -8.62 -9.62
N VAL A 262 -8.40 -8.99 -10.59
CA VAL A 262 -9.66 -8.30 -10.83
C VAL A 262 -10.47 -8.21 -9.53
N ALA A 263 -11.02 -7.02 -9.26
CA ALA A 263 -11.79 -6.65 -8.08
C ALA A 263 -11.00 -6.47 -6.76
N PHE A 264 -9.68 -6.33 -6.84
CA PHE A 264 -8.82 -5.88 -5.73
C PHE A 264 -7.97 -4.67 -6.14
N SER A 265 -7.62 -3.85 -5.15
CA SER A 265 -6.75 -2.68 -5.29
C SER A 265 -5.93 -2.46 -4.00
N GLY A 266 -5.13 -1.40 -3.98
CA GLY A 266 -4.21 -1.10 -2.88
C GLY A 266 -2.80 -1.60 -3.16
N LYS A 267 -1.86 -1.18 -2.30
CA LYS A 267 -0.41 -1.40 -2.52
C LYS A 267 -0.03 -2.88 -2.41
N HIS A 268 -0.80 -3.64 -1.65
CA HIS A 268 -0.65 -5.07 -1.44
C HIS A 268 -1.89 -5.85 -1.85
N CYS A 269 -2.81 -5.24 -2.61
CA CYS A 269 -4.09 -5.84 -3.01
C CYS A 269 -5.02 -6.15 -1.83
N GLU A 270 -4.86 -5.41 -0.74
CA GLU A 270 -5.62 -5.52 0.50
C GLU A 270 -7.03 -4.96 0.41
N THR A 271 -7.28 -4.05 -0.54
CA THR A 271 -8.56 -3.38 -0.68
C THR A 271 -9.45 -4.15 -1.64
N GLN A 272 -10.60 -4.59 -1.16
CA GLN A 272 -11.63 -5.23 -1.98
C GLN A 272 -12.51 -4.17 -2.65
N LEU A 273 -12.76 -4.32 -3.95
CA LEU A 273 -13.60 -3.41 -4.73
C LEU A 273 -15.06 -3.90 -4.68
N ARG A 274 -15.84 -3.38 -3.72
CA ARG A 274 -17.19 -3.85 -3.38
C ARG A 274 -18.30 -3.03 -4.03
N SER A 275 -17.96 -1.94 -4.69
CA SER A 275 -18.89 -0.99 -5.29
C SER A 275 -18.18 -0.08 -6.30
N CYS A 276 -18.94 0.70 -7.08
CA CYS A 276 -18.38 1.75 -7.93
C CYS A 276 -17.64 2.83 -7.11
N GLN A 277 -18.04 3.09 -5.86
CA GLN A 277 -17.37 4.00 -4.93
C GLN A 277 -15.95 3.53 -4.65
N ASP A 278 -15.77 2.24 -4.35
CA ASP A 278 -14.44 1.68 -4.11
C ASP A 278 -13.55 1.76 -5.36
N HIS A 279 -14.12 1.54 -6.55
CA HIS A 279 -13.39 1.70 -7.82
C HIS A 279 -12.93 3.14 -8.04
N LYS A 280 -13.79 4.12 -7.75
CA LYS A 280 -13.45 5.55 -7.83
C LYS A 280 -12.37 5.92 -6.81
N ALA A 281 -12.50 5.47 -5.56
CA ALA A 281 -11.50 5.65 -4.52
C ALA A 281 -10.14 5.01 -4.85
N ALA A 282 -10.14 3.90 -5.60
CA ALA A 282 -8.95 3.25 -6.12
C ALA A 282 -8.32 3.95 -7.35
N GLY A 283 -8.90 5.08 -7.80
CA GLY A 283 -8.38 5.92 -8.88
C GLY A 283 -9.03 5.70 -10.25
N SER A 284 -10.13 4.95 -10.33
CA SER A 284 -10.88 4.79 -11.59
C SER A 284 -11.70 6.05 -11.90
N ASN A 285 -11.49 6.62 -13.08
CA ASN A 285 -12.12 7.89 -13.49
C ASN A 285 -13.00 7.78 -14.76
N SER A 286 -13.02 6.62 -15.42
CA SER A 286 -13.80 6.42 -16.65
C SER A 286 -15.07 5.64 -16.36
N SER A 287 -16.24 6.20 -16.67
CA SER A 287 -17.51 5.45 -16.60
C SER A 287 -17.49 4.23 -17.53
N GLY A 288 -18.08 3.12 -17.10
CA GLY A 288 -18.03 1.85 -17.83
C GLY A 288 -18.48 0.65 -17.00
N VAL A 289 -18.29 -0.56 -17.51
CA VAL A 289 -18.65 -1.79 -16.78
C VAL A 289 -17.47 -2.25 -15.92
N TYR A 290 -17.72 -2.40 -14.62
CA TYR A 290 -16.72 -2.83 -13.64
C TYR A 290 -17.15 -4.13 -12.95
N THR A 291 -16.15 -4.89 -12.53
CA THR A 291 -16.36 -6.09 -11.72
C THR A 291 -16.36 -5.71 -10.23
N VAL A 292 -17.46 -6.03 -9.56
CA VAL A 292 -17.66 -5.84 -8.13
C VAL A 292 -17.59 -7.19 -7.42
N ARG A 293 -17.03 -7.20 -6.21
CA ARG A 293 -16.87 -8.41 -5.41
C ARG A 293 -17.74 -8.36 -4.15
N VAL A 294 -18.57 -9.39 -3.97
CA VAL A 294 -19.49 -9.53 -2.83
C VAL A 294 -18.81 -10.26 -1.67
N ASP A 295 -18.04 -11.30 -1.96
CA ASP A 295 -17.33 -12.08 -0.94
C ASP A 295 -16.05 -12.72 -1.52
N ASN A 296 -15.46 -13.68 -0.81
CA ASN A 296 -14.23 -14.35 -1.25
C ASN A 296 -14.39 -15.25 -2.50
N LYS A 297 -15.60 -15.39 -3.06
CA LYS A 297 -15.86 -16.29 -4.20
C LYS A 297 -16.74 -15.66 -5.29
N GLN A 298 -17.60 -14.70 -4.97
CA GLN A 298 -18.61 -14.18 -5.87
C GLN A 298 -18.30 -12.76 -6.35
N THR A 299 -18.43 -12.58 -7.66
CA THR A 299 -18.33 -11.29 -8.34
C THR A 299 -19.52 -11.09 -9.27
N PHE A 300 -19.87 -9.83 -9.54
CA PHE A 300 -20.83 -9.46 -10.57
C PHE A 300 -20.38 -8.21 -11.32
N GLN A 301 -20.97 -7.95 -12.49
CA GLN A 301 -20.69 -6.76 -13.28
C GLN A 301 -21.76 -5.69 -13.06
N VAL A 302 -21.31 -4.45 -12.93
CA VAL A 302 -22.18 -3.27 -12.81
C VAL A 302 -21.65 -2.15 -13.67
N PHE A 303 -22.54 -1.34 -14.24
CA PHE A 303 -22.12 -0.11 -14.91
C PHE A 303 -21.88 0.96 -13.85
N CYS A 304 -20.66 1.49 -13.80
CA CYS A 304 -20.27 2.60 -12.96
C CYS A 304 -20.32 3.89 -13.75
N ASP A 305 -20.99 4.89 -13.19
CA ASP A 305 -20.87 6.27 -13.63
C ASP A 305 -20.09 7.09 -12.59
N PHE A 306 -19.01 7.71 -13.05
CA PHE A 306 -18.13 8.57 -12.23
C PHE A 306 -18.24 10.05 -12.57
N ASN A 307 -19.04 10.40 -13.58
CA ASN A 307 -19.04 11.70 -14.23
C ASN A 307 -20.30 12.52 -13.96
N SER A 308 -21.43 11.91 -13.58
CA SER A 308 -22.65 12.68 -13.34
C SER A 308 -22.47 13.78 -12.32
N GLU A 309 -21.87 13.42 -11.19
CA GLU A 309 -21.73 14.29 -10.04
C GLU A 309 -20.28 14.24 -9.54
N PRO A 310 -19.64 15.39 -9.30
CA PRO A 310 -18.31 15.43 -8.70
C PRO A 310 -18.28 14.65 -7.40
N GLU A 311 -17.18 13.93 -7.14
CA GLU A 311 -16.99 13.03 -5.98
C GLU A 311 -17.87 11.78 -5.97
N PHE A 312 -19.08 11.79 -6.54
CA PHE A 312 -19.97 10.63 -6.52
C PHE A 312 -19.56 9.53 -7.48
N ALA A 313 -19.79 8.28 -7.08
CA ALA A 313 -19.87 7.14 -7.97
C ALA A 313 -21.28 6.56 -7.95
N TRP A 314 -21.77 6.14 -9.10
CA TRP A 314 -23.12 5.60 -9.27
C TRP A 314 -23.06 4.19 -9.83
N ASN A 315 -23.87 3.29 -9.26
CA ASN A 315 -24.05 1.91 -9.68
C ASN A 315 -25.39 1.82 -10.40
N LEU A 316 -25.40 1.41 -11.67
CA LEU A 316 -26.65 1.20 -12.41
C LEU A 316 -27.45 0.03 -11.80
N ILE A 317 -28.72 0.24 -11.47
CA ILE A 317 -29.60 -0.81 -10.92
C ILE A 317 -30.77 -1.15 -11.84
N GLU A 318 -31.20 -0.19 -12.66
CA GLU A 318 -32.26 -0.38 -13.64
C GLU A 318 -31.98 0.49 -14.86
N SER A 319 -32.21 -0.05 -16.05
CA SER A 319 -32.24 0.72 -17.29
C SER A 319 -33.23 0.12 -18.26
N PHE A 320 -34.06 0.95 -18.88
CA PHE A 320 -34.93 0.50 -19.96
C PHE A 320 -35.22 1.62 -20.95
N ASN A 321 -35.45 1.25 -22.21
CA ASN A 321 -36.00 2.18 -23.18
C ASN A 321 -37.52 2.15 -23.19
N LEU A 322 -38.13 3.22 -23.72
CA LEU A 322 -39.59 3.36 -23.72
C LEU A 322 -40.32 2.17 -24.38
N SER A 323 -39.79 1.64 -25.49
CA SER A 323 -40.36 0.43 -26.14
C SER A 323 -40.38 -0.82 -25.24
N ASN A 324 -39.49 -0.91 -24.25
CA ASN A 324 -39.46 -1.99 -23.26
C ASN A 324 -40.25 -1.70 -21.98
N LYS A 325 -40.97 -0.56 -21.84
CA LYS A 325 -41.66 -0.17 -20.61
C LYS A 325 -42.55 -1.25 -19.99
N HIS A 326 -43.22 -2.05 -20.81
CA HIS A 326 -44.13 -3.12 -20.39
C HIS A 326 -43.47 -4.16 -19.48
N ARG A 327 -42.14 -4.30 -19.55
CA ARG A 327 -41.34 -5.20 -18.70
C ARG A 327 -41.07 -4.64 -17.31
N PHE A 328 -41.28 -3.34 -17.11
CA PHE A 328 -40.98 -2.57 -15.90
C PHE A 328 -42.24 -2.02 -15.21
N GLN A 329 -43.40 -2.16 -15.86
CA GLN A 329 -44.68 -1.60 -15.42
C GLN A 329 -45.40 -2.41 -14.32
N SER A 330 -45.12 -3.70 -14.19
CA SER A 330 -45.89 -4.60 -13.31
C SER A 330 -45.01 -5.25 -12.25
N ASP A 331 -45.36 -5.06 -10.98
CA ASP A 331 -44.78 -5.72 -9.80
C ASP A 331 -43.26 -5.57 -9.60
N ILE A 332 -42.62 -4.58 -10.23
CA ILE A 332 -41.22 -4.26 -9.99
C ILE A 332 -41.11 -3.22 -8.86
N VAL A 333 -40.69 -3.71 -7.71
CA VAL A 333 -40.28 -2.93 -6.54
C VAL A 333 -39.00 -3.51 -5.96
N PHE A 334 -38.09 -2.66 -5.49
CA PHE A 334 -36.77 -3.05 -5.01
C PHE A 334 -36.79 -3.60 -3.57
N TYR A 335 -37.83 -3.30 -2.78
CA TYR A 335 -37.98 -3.79 -1.40
C TYR A 335 -38.57 -5.21 -1.27
N LYS A 336 -39.02 -5.82 -2.37
CA LYS A 336 -39.43 -7.24 -2.43
C LYS A 336 -38.67 -7.99 -3.51
N ASP A 337 -38.83 -9.30 -3.53
CA ASP A 337 -38.26 -10.14 -4.56
C ASP A 337 -38.91 -9.87 -5.92
N TYR A 338 -38.06 -9.82 -6.94
CA TYR A 338 -38.40 -9.63 -8.35
C TYR A 338 -37.46 -10.48 -9.22
N GLN A 339 -37.84 -10.72 -10.47
CA GLN A 339 -36.99 -11.42 -11.43
C GLN A 339 -36.06 -10.42 -12.13
N ALA A 340 -34.76 -10.70 -12.12
CA ALA A 340 -33.78 -9.85 -12.78
C ALA A 340 -33.97 -9.86 -14.31
N ILE A 341 -33.63 -8.75 -14.95
CA ILE A 341 -33.67 -8.61 -16.40
C ILE A 341 -32.24 -8.36 -16.88
N SER A 342 -31.68 -9.26 -17.68
CA SER A 342 -30.30 -9.15 -18.16
C SER A 342 -29.28 -8.95 -17.01
N GLY A 343 -29.58 -9.49 -15.83
CA GLY A 343 -28.97 -9.08 -14.55
C GLY A 343 -27.47 -9.36 -14.38
N ASP A 344 -26.84 -10.06 -15.33
CA ASP A 344 -25.38 -10.32 -15.35
C ASP A 344 -24.61 -9.41 -16.33
N ALA A 345 -25.31 -8.71 -17.24
CA ALA A 345 -24.72 -7.86 -18.27
C ALA A 345 -25.54 -6.57 -18.43
N PRO A 346 -25.14 -5.47 -17.76
CA PRO A 346 -25.78 -4.18 -17.90
C PRO A 346 -25.92 -3.75 -19.37
N ASN A 347 -27.12 -3.34 -19.76
CA ASN A 347 -27.42 -2.80 -21.08
C ASN A 347 -28.51 -1.73 -20.97
N TRP A 348 -28.62 -0.88 -21.99
CA TRP A 348 -29.45 0.30 -21.93
C TRP A 348 -30.95 0.03 -22.18
N GLN A 349 -31.26 -1.00 -22.98
CA GLN A 349 -32.61 -1.26 -23.47
C GLN A 349 -33.49 -1.98 -22.45
N ALA A 350 -32.92 -2.94 -21.70
CA ALA A 350 -33.61 -3.65 -20.63
C ALA A 350 -32.61 -4.32 -19.67
N TYR A 351 -32.46 -3.72 -18.50
CA TYR A 351 -31.61 -4.17 -17.41
C TYR A 351 -32.30 -3.93 -16.07
N LEU A 352 -32.29 -4.95 -15.22
CA LEU A 352 -32.71 -4.89 -13.83
C LEU A 352 -31.78 -5.81 -13.04
N ILE A 353 -31.00 -5.22 -12.13
CA ILE A 353 -29.98 -5.91 -11.34
C ILE A 353 -30.58 -7.04 -10.49
N LYS A 354 -29.85 -8.14 -10.29
CA LYS A 354 -30.27 -9.20 -9.35
C LYS A 354 -30.40 -8.66 -7.92
N ARG A 355 -31.50 -8.99 -7.25
CA ARG A 355 -31.79 -8.49 -5.90
C ARG A 355 -30.69 -8.72 -4.85
N PRO A 356 -30.02 -9.89 -4.78
CA PRO A 356 -28.91 -10.06 -3.84
C PRO A 356 -27.76 -9.07 -4.06
N TYR A 357 -27.47 -8.72 -5.32
CA TYR A 357 -26.44 -7.73 -5.66
C TYR A 357 -26.92 -6.30 -5.38
N LEU A 358 -28.20 -6.01 -5.57
CA LEU A 358 -28.79 -4.74 -5.15
C LEU A 358 -28.65 -4.51 -3.65
N LEU A 359 -28.98 -5.53 -2.84
CA LEU A 359 -28.84 -5.47 -1.38
C LEU A 359 -27.38 -5.29 -0.96
N TRP A 360 -26.45 -5.96 -1.63
CA TRP A 360 -25.01 -5.77 -1.40
C TRP A 360 -24.58 -4.33 -1.67
N LEU A 361 -24.94 -3.78 -2.84
CA LEU A 361 -24.60 -2.40 -3.19
C LEU A 361 -25.24 -1.40 -2.25
N ARG A 362 -26.48 -1.65 -1.81
CA ARG A 362 -27.21 -0.79 -0.86
C ARG A 362 -26.43 -0.56 0.44
N ASP A 363 -25.69 -1.56 0.92
CA ASP A 363 -24.86 -1.44 2.13
C ASP A 363 -23.61 -0.58 1.93
N HIS A 364 -23.32 -0.18 0.70
CA HIS A 364 -22.16 0.62 0.31
C HIS A 364 -22.56 1.94 -0.39
N THR A 365 -23.85 2.31 -0.33
CA THR A 365 -24.37 3.51 -0.97
C THR A 365 -25.21 4.34 -0.01
N THR A 366 -25.33 5.63 -0.32
CA THR A 366 -26.02 6.62 0.52
C THR A 366 -27.14 7.34 -0.23
N HIS A 367 -27.14 7.31 -1.56
CA HIS A 367 -28.08 8.05 -2.40
C HIS A 367 -28.62 7.17 -3.52
N TRP A 368 -29.70 7.63 -4.13
CA TRP A 368 -30.18 7.13 -5.41
C TRP A 368 -30.52 8.29 -6.34
N SER A 369 -30.48 8.04 -7.63
CA SER A 369 -30.82 9.03 -8.66
C SER A 369 -31.50 8.39 -9.86
N ALA A 370 -32.15 9.23 -10.66
CA ALA A 370 -32.73 8.83 -11.94
C ALA A 370 -32.27 9.79 -13.03
N THR A 371 -31.97 9.24 -14.21
CA THR A 371 -31.54 10.01 -15.39
C THR A 371 -32.33 9.57 -16.61
N CYS A 372 -32.48 10.50 -17.56
CA CYS A 372 -32.96 10.19 -18.90
C CYS A 372 -31.82 10.21 -19.92
N ARG A 373 -31.83 9.25 -20.85
CA ARG A 373 -30.93 9.18 -22.01
C ARG A 373 -29.44 9.28 -21.64
N TYR A 374 -29.05 8.74 -20.48
CA TYR A 374 -27.65 8.78 -20.05
C TYR A 374 -26.73 8.12 -21.09
N ASN A 375 -27.20 7.06 -21.74
CA ASN A 375 -26.45 6.31 -22.73
C ASN A 375 -26.08 7.09 -24.01
N THR A 376 -26.80 8.17 -24.34
CA THR A 376 -26.50 9.01 -25.51
C THR A 376 -25.96 10.37 -25.12
N ASP A 377 -26.55 10.99 -24.09
CA ASP A 377 -26.31 12.39 -23.77
C ASP A 377 -25.34 12.53 -22.58
N GLY A 378 -25.04 11.43 -21.88
CA GLY A 378 -24.42 11.47 -20.56
C GLY A 378 -25.36 12.15 -19.56
N THR A 379 -24.76 12.86 -18.61
CA THR A 379 -25.52 13.51 -17.54
C THR A 379 -26.02 14.87 -17.97
N VAL A 380 -27.34 14.99 -18.00
CA VAL A 380 -28.04 16.25 -18.26
C VAL A 380 -29.05 16.42 -17.14
N TYR A 381 -28.96 17.57 -16.45
CA TYR A 381 -29.74 17.84 -15.24
C TYR A 381 -31.20 18.22 -15.50
N THR A 382 -31.58 18.48 -16.75
CA THR A 382 -32.99 18.45 -17.15
C THR A 382 -33.43 17.01 -17.25
N ASP A 383 -34.53 16.66 -16.57
CA ASP A 383 -34.99 15.27 -16.42
C ASP A 383 -34.01 14.42 -15.62
N TYR A 384 -33.70 14.92 -14.43
CA TYR A 384 -32.85 14.31 -13.41
C TYR A 384 -33.49 14.45 -12.03
N LEU A 385 -33.31 13.43 -11.19
CA LEU A 385 -33.60 13.55 -9.76
C LEU A 385 -32.55 12.86 -8.91
N ARG A 386 -32.46 13.29 -7.65
CA ARG A 386 -31.59 12.71 -6.63
C ARG A 386 -32.25 12.77 -5.26
N ALA A 387 -32.08 11.71 -4.48
CA ALA A 387 -32.50 11.65 -3.10
C ALA A 387 -31.53 10.83 -2.24
N SER A 388 -31.51 11.13 -0.95
CA SER A 388 -30.82 10.33 0.07
C SER A 388 -31.59 9.04 0.35
N LEU A 389 -30.86 7.93 0.53
CA LEU A 389 -31.42 6.67 1.02
C LEU A 389 -31.72 6.70 2.52
N GLU A 390 -31.32 7.77 3.24
CA GLU A 390 -31.71 7.99 4.64
C GLU A 390 -33.16 8.48 4.77
N ASP A 391 -33.57 9.40 3.88
CA ASP A 391 -34.93 9.97 3.89
C ASP A 391 -35.94 9.10 3.15
N PHE A 392 -35.49 8.40 2.11
CA PHE A 392 -36.31 7.53 1.29
C PHE A 392 -35.51 6.36 0.71
N ASP A 393 -35.51 5.23 1.42
CA ASP A 393 -34.84 4.02 0.98
C ASP A 393 -35.73 3.22 0.02
N ILE A 394 -35.58 3.46 -1.28
CA ILE A 394 -36.33 2.72 -2.30
C ILE A 394 -36.07 1.20 -2.25
N ILE A 395 -35.01 0.72 -1.60
CA ILE A 395 -34.58 -0.69 -1.59
C ILE A 395 -35.05 -1.44 -0.34
N ARG A 396 -35.27 -0.76 0.79
CA ARG A 396 -35.63 -1.41 2.06
C ARG A 396 -36.98 -0.99 2.62
N ASP A 397 -37.44 0.22 2.31
CA ASP A 397 -38.69 0.71 2.86
C ASP A 397 -39.87 0.12 2.09
N GLU A 398 -40.78 -0.54 2.80
CA GLU A 398 -42.05 -1.05 2.25
C GLU A 398 -43.17 -0.02 2.49
N PRO A 399 -43.69 0.66 1.45
CA PRO A 399 -44.71 1.69 1.62
C PRO A 399 -46.07 1.11 1.97
N THR A 400 -46.78 1.77 2.87
CA THR A 400 -48.16 1.41 3.25
C THR A 400 -49.20 2.06 2.33
N MET A 401 -48.91 3.28 1.88
CA MET A 401 -49.71 4.07 0.95
C MET A 401 -49.20 3.89 -0.49
N ILE A 402 -50.09 4.06 -1.47
CA ILE A 402 -49.74 3.99 -2.89
C ILE A 402 -48.78 5.13 -3.26
N ASP A 403 -49.09 6.33 -2.78
CA ASP A 403 -48.37 7.56 -3.08
C ASP A 403 -48.14 8.42 -1.81
N VAL A 404 -46.93 8.97 -1.69
CA VAL A 404 -46.47 9.73 -0.52
C VAL A 404 -45.59 10.89 -0.98
N CYS A 405 -45.64 12.04 -0.29
CA CYS A 405 -44.65 13.10 -0.48
C CYS A 405 -43.30 12.64 0.06
N ARG A 406 -42.32 12.42 -0.81
CA ARG A 406 -40.95 12.03 -0.44
C ARG A 406 -40.00 13.20 -0.60
N LEU A 407 -39.01 13.29 0.29
CA LEU A 407 -37.99 14.32 0.21
C LEU A 407 -36.99 13.96 -0.89
N TYR A 408 -36.67 14.96 -1.72
CA TYR A 408 -35.64 14.89 -2.74
C TYR A 408 -34.67 16.05 -2.55
N GLU A 409 -33.39 15.77 -2.78
CA GLU A 409 -32.36 16.81 -2.79
C GLU A 409 -32.47 17.67 -4.05
N TYR A 410 -32.83 17.04 -5.17
CA TYR A 410 -33.01 17.69 -6.46
C TYR A 410 -34.05 16.93 -7.29
N VAL A 411 -35.00 17.64 -7.88
CA VAL A 411 -35.93 17.13 -8.89
C VAL A 411 -36.01 18.16 -10.02
N ASN A 412 -35.83 17.69 -11.25
CA ASN A 412 -36.06 18.49 -12.44
C ASN A 412 -36.79 17.64 -13.47
N ILE A 413 -38.02 18.04 -13.80
CA ILE A 413 -38.83 17.42 -14.85
C ILE A 413 -39.26 18.50 -15.84
N ARG A 414 -38.84 18.35 -17.10
CA ARG A 414 -39.09 19.28 -18.21
C ARG A 414 -38.65 20.72 -17.91
N GLY A 415 -37.67 20.91 -17.03
CA GLY A 415 -37.19 22.22 -16.60
C GLY A 415 -37.93 22.82 -15.40
N ASN A 416 -38.92 22.13 -14.83
CA ASN A 416 -39.46 22.48 -13.52
C ASN A 416 -38.48 21.97 -12.46
N GLU A 417 -37.70 22.88 -11.87
CA GLU A 417 -36.70 22.54 -10.86
C GLU A 417 -37.23 22.75 -9.44
N CYS A 418 -36.84 21.85 -8.54
CA CYS A 418 -37.07 21.94 -7.11
C CYS A 418 -35.89 21.33 -6.34
N VAL A 419 -35.40 22.04 -5.32
CA VAL A 419 -34.21 21.68 -4.55
C VAL A 419 -34.60 21.55 -3.08
N ASN A 420 -34.15 20.47 -2.44
CA ASN A 420 -34.46 20.13 -1.04
C ASN A 420 -35.95 20.27 -0.71
N CYS A 421 -36.77 19.51 -1.43
CA CYS A 421 -38.20 19.68 -1.42
C CYS A 421 -38.92 18.34 -1.56
N THR A 422 -40.21 18.32 -1.24
CA THR A 422 -41.01 17.11 -1.39
C THR A 422 -41.61 16.99 -2.78
N ALA A 423 -41.61 15.78 -3.35
CA ALA A 423 -42.36 15.44 -4.56
C ALA A 423 -43.29 14.26 -4.29
N ARG A 424 -44.43 14.23 -4.99
CA ARG A 424 -45.39 13.14 -4.87
C ARG A 424 -44.84 11.92 -5.61
N THR A 425 -44.68 10.82 -4.89
CA THR A 425 -44.03 9.61 -5.41
C THR A 425 -44.94 8.41 -5.24
N TRP A 426 -45.18 7.67 -6.33
CA TRP A 426 -45.91 6.42 -6.35
C TRP A 426 -44.93 5.27 -6.27
N TYR A 427 -45.13 4.37 -5.30
CA TYR A 427 -44.26 3.21 -5.16
C TYR A 427 -44.88 2.13 -4.28
N LYS A 428 -45.69 1.23 -4.85
CA LYS A 428 -46.35 0.18 -4.07
C LYS A 428 -46.57 -1.09 -4.89
N LYS A 429 -46.12 -2.22 -4.36
CA LYS A 429 -46.25 -3.53 -5.00
C LYS A 429 -47.71 -3.87 -5.26
N GLY A 430 -48.01 -4.43 -6.44
CA GLY A 430 -49.37 -4.73 -6.89
C GLY A 430 -50.14 -3.52 -7.43
N ASP A 431 -49.68 -2.29 -7.14
CA ASP A 431 -50.32 -1.05 -7.59
C ASP A 431 -49.44 -0.35 -8.65
N TYR A 432 -48.27 0.17 -8.26
CA TYR A 432 -47.41 0.97 -9.12
C TYR A 432 -45.91 0.78 -8.84
N PRO A 433 -45.06 0.66 -9.89
CA PRO A 433 -43.62 0.79 -9.75
C PRO A 433 -43.22 2.24 -9.40
N LEU A 434 -41.95 2.45 -9.07
CA LEU A 434 -41.44 3.77 -8.67
C LEU A 434 -41.62 4.77 -9.81
N HIS A 435 -42.37 5.85 -9.58
CA HIS A 435 -42.49 6.98 -10.51
C HIS A 435 -42.99 8.25 -9.79
N ILE A 436 -42.88 9.39 -10.48
CA ILE A 436 -43.51 10.66 -10.12
C ILE A 436 -44.56 10.96 -11.18
N ASP A 437 -45.75 11.38 -10.77
CA ASP A 437 -46.76 11.94 -11.66
C ASP A 437 -46.72 13.48 -11.58
N SER A 438 -46.30 14.13 -12.66
CA SER A 438 -46.15 15.60 -12.70
C SER A 438 -47.48 16.35 -12.67
N TYR A 439 -48.61 15.69 -12.95
CA TYR A 439 -49.93 16.31 -12.88
C TYR A 439 -50.40 16.49 -11.43
N TYR A 440 -50.06 15.55 -10.55
CA TYR A 440 -50.59 15.50 -9.18
C TYR A 440 -49.60 15.98 -8.12
N GLN A 441 -49.66 17.27 -7.79
CA GLN A 441 -48.87 17.85 -6.69
C GLN A 441 -49.33 17.37 -5.29
N PHE A 442 -50.65 17.31 -5.06
CA PHE A 442 -51.29 16.86 -3.81
C PHE A 442 -50.65 17.38 -2.50
N GLY A 443 -50.23 18.66 -2.51
CA GLY A 443 -49.67 19.32 -1.33
C GLY A 443 -48.18 19.06 -1.07
N CYS A 444 -47.48 18.35 -1.96
CA CYS A 444 -46.01 18.34 -1.96
C CYS A 444 -45.47 19.64 -2.59
N ASP A 445 -44.19 19.95 -2.36
CA ASP A 445 -43.59 21.21 -2.80
C ASP A 445 -43.36 21.29 -4.32
N PHE A 446 -42.96 20.16 -4.93
CA PHE A 446 -42.67 20.07 -6.36
C PHE A 446 -43.92 20.27 -7.22
N ASP A 447 -43.86 21.22 -8.15
CA ASP A 447 -44.91 21.51 -9.11
C ASP A 447 -44.42 21.30 -10.56
N GLY A 448 -44.78 20.16 -11.14
CA GLY A 448 -44.47 19.78 -12.52
C GLY A 448 -45.26 20.53 -13.60
N ASN A 449 -46.19 21.43 -13.22
CA ASN A 449 -47.02 22.22 -14.14
C ASN A 449 -46.57 23.68 -14.30
N LYS A 450 -45.56 24.11 -13.54
CA LYS A 450 -45.25 25.54 -13.35
C LYS A 450 -44.78 26.25 -14.64
N THR A 451 -43.80 25.69 -15.33
CA THR A 451 -43.21 26.30 -16.54
C THR A 451 -43.83 25.75 -17.83
N ASP A 452 -44.17 24.47 -17.84
CA ASP A 452 -44.82 23.76 -18.93
C ASP A 452 -45.86 22.80 -18.35
N PRO A 453 -47.16 22.97 -18.67
CA PRO A 453 -48.22 22.13 -18.12
C PRO A 453 -47.93 20.65 -18.34
N ALA A 454 -48.13 19.84 -17.31
CA ALA A 454 -48.10 18.38 -17.41
C ALA A 454 -49.34 17.88 -18.14
N LEU A 455 -49.19 16.75 -18.82
CA LEU A 455 -50.34 16.00 -19.32
C LEU A 455 -51.10 15.39 -18.15
N PHE A 456 -52.38 15.08 -18.36
CA PHE A 456 -53.14 14.32 -17.38
C PHE A 456 -52.44 12.97 -17.14
N THR A 457 -52.19 12.64 -15.87
CA THR A 457 -51.50 11.42 -15.44
C THR A 457 -50.10 11.22 -16.02
N GLU A 458 -49.36 12.31 -16.26
CA GLU A 458 -48.01 12.26 -16.84
C GLU A 458 -46.99 11.60 -15.91
N ASP A 459 -46.58 10.37 -16.26
CA ASP A 459 -45.62 9.61 -15.49
C ASP A 459 -44.17 9.96 -15.89
N ASN A 460 -43.32 10.18 -14.88
CA ASN A 460 -41.91 10.48 -15.04
C ASN A 460 -41.05 9.51 -14.22
N PHE A 461 -39.89 9.15 -14.77
CA PHE A 461 -38.90 8.22 -14.20
C PHE A 461 -39.40 6.80 -13.89
N GLY A 462 -40.48 6.36 -14.56
CA GLY A 462 -41.04 5.03 -14.40
C GLY A 462 -42.49 4.97 -14.89
N PHE A 463 -43.10 3.78 -14.86
CA PHE A 463 -44.49 3.47 -15.23
C PHE A 463 -44.90 3.85 -16.67
N TYR A 464 -44.90 5.12 -17.07
CA TYR A 464 -45.16 5.58 -18.45
C TYR A 464 -46.48 5.06 -19.05
N LEU A 465 -47.59 5.16 -18.32
CA LEU A 465 -48.91 4.97 -18.89
C LEU A 465 -49.24 6.12 -19.85
N ASP A 466 -49.21 7.35 -19.36
CA ASP A 466 -49.32 8.56 -20.17
C ASP A 466 -47.95 9.25 -20.27
N ILE A 467 -47.54 9.56 -21.51
CA ILE A 467 -46.19 10.03 -21.82
C ILE A 467 -46.20 11.43 -22.40
N ASN A 468 -45.19 12.22 -22.05
CA ASN A 468 -44.96 13.54 -22.64
C ASN A 468 -43.68 13.52 -23.46
N SER A 469 -43.77 13.85 -24.76
CA SER A 469 -42.60 13.84 -25.65
C SER A 469 -41.56 14.91 -25.32
N LYS A 470 -41.89 15.87 -24.44
CA LYS A 470 -40.93 16.86 -23.93
C LYS A 470 -40.10 16.34 -22.76
N PHE A 471 -40.51 15.26 -22.09
CA PHE A 471 -39.73 14.58 -21.08
C PHE A 471 -38.75 13.63 -21.78
N ARG A 472 -37.45 13.79 -21.52
CA ARG A 472 -36.37 13.13 -22.28
C ARG A 472 -36.41 11.60 -22.23
N CYS A 473 -36.90 11.00 -21.15
CA CYS A 473 -37.02 9.54 -21.05
C CYS A 473 -38.10 8.98 -21.99
N THR A 474 -39.03 9.83 -22.44
CA THR A 474 -40.19 9.45 -23.25
C THR A 474 -40.30 10.23 -24.57
N SER A 475 -39.22 10.90 -25.00
CA SER A 475 -39.23 11.67 -26.26
C SER A 475 -39.23 10.81 -27.53
N SER A 476 -38.83 9.55 -27.43
CA SER A 476 -38.81 8.53 -28.49
C SER A 476 -38.88 7.13 -27.88
N ASP A 477 -39.35 6.14 -28.65
CA ASP A 477 -39.39 4.72 -28.26
C ASP A 477 -38.01 4.13 -27.92
N SER A 478 -36.94 4.76 -28.41
CA SER A 478 -35.55 4.38 -28.16
C SER A 478 -34.95 5.03 -26.91
N ASP A 479 -35.59 6.07 -26.37
CA ASP A 479 -35.06 6.84 -25.25
C ASP A 479 -35.19 6.06 -23.95
N THR A 480 -34.24 6.30 -23.04
CA THR A 480 -33.99 5.43 -21.91
C THR A 480 -34.19 6.15 -20.58
N THR A 481 -34.60 5.37 -19.58
CA THR A 481 -34.64 5.74 -18.16
C THR A 481 -33.62 4.89 -17.43
N GLN A 482 -32.82 5.50 -16.55
CA GLN A 482 -31.93 4.78 -15.65
C GLN A 482 -32.21 5.13 -14.21
N LEU A 483 -32.15 4.12 -13.33
CA LEU A 483 -32.06 4.31 -11.89
C LEU A 483 -30.69 3.85 -11.40
N TRP A 484 -30.15 4.62 -10.47
CA TRP A 484 -28.81 4.48 -9.93
C TRP A 484 -28.84 4.48 -8.42
N ILE A 485 -27.91 3.78 -7.80
CA ILE A 485 -27.56 3.97 -6.39
C ILE A 485 -26.09 4.32 -6.23
N GLY A 486 -25.81 5.28 -5.37
CA GLY A 486 -24.53 5.96 -5.37
C GLY A 486 -24.17 6.59 -4.05
N GLY A 487 -23.06 7.31 -4.07
CA GLY A 487 -22.48 7.96 -2.89
C GLY A 487 -21.10 8.50 -3.21
N LYS A 488 -20.60 9.32 -2.28
CA LYS A 488 -19.22 9.83 -2.29
C LYS A 488 -18.23 8.76 -1.84
#